data_AF-A0A845U197-F1
#
_entry.id   AF-A0A845U197-F1
#
_cell.length_a   1.000
_cell.length_b   1.000
_cell.length_c   1.000
_cell.angle_alpha   90.00
_cell.angle_beta   90.00
_cell.angle_gamma   90.00
#
_symmetry.space_group_name_H-M   'P 1'
#
loop_
_entity.id
_entity.type
_entity.pdbx_description
1 polymer ?
#
loop_
_entity_poly.entity_id
_entity_poly.type
_entity_poly.pdbx_seq_one_letter_code
_entity_poly.pdbx_strand_id
1 'polypeptide(L)'
;MNSFDKRQKLIWLFLLSLCFCYSLQASAQSPLASRVLVVYDPTSPDSLDVANHYLASRGIPRSNLCSISPPQKATLLSWSVFLTTTKNPIQKCLTAVGPDQILYIVLSYLRPFDVTAQNGKMYALDQYLADIWDQNDSTDPFPAPDQNHAYFGGAEPQGNFYRAFVSLANYRAQPGALRIYSVWR
;
A
#
# COMPACT_ATOMS: atom_id res chain seq x y z
N MET A 1 35.65 51.50 28.35
CA MET A 1 35.08 50.21 27.88
C MET A 1 33.69 50.50 27.35
N ASN A 2 33.57 50.64 26.02
CA ASN A 2 32.48 51.36 25.36
C ASN A 2 31.21 50.53 25.22
N SER A 3 30.09 51.09 25.69
CA SER A 3 28.72 50.57 25.62
C SER A 3 28.26 50.16 24.20
N PHE A 4 28.90 50.72 23.17
CA PHE A 4 28.59 50.47 21.75
C PHE A 4 28.89 49.02 21.30
N ASP A 5 29.96 48.42 21.83
CA ASP A 5 30.46 47.09 21.44
C ASP A 5 29.55 45.95 21.97
N LYS A 6 28.85 46.18 23.09
CA LYS A 6 27.89 45.23 23.66
C LYS A 6 26.61 45.10 22.83
N ARG A 7 26.14 46.20 22.20
CA ARG A 7 24.90 46.19 21.40
C ARG A 7 25.09 45.45 20.08
N GLN A 8 26.26 45.59 19.47
CA GLN A 8 26.59 44.92 18.21
C GLN A 8 26.72 43.40 18.39
N LYS A 9 27.36 42.93 19.47
CA LYS A 9 27.43 41.49 19.80
C LYS A 9 26.07 40.88 20.13
N LEU A 10 25.17 41.63 20.79
CA LEU A 10 23.80 41.17 21.06
C LEU A 10 22.97 41.00 19.78
N ILE A 11 23.12 41.89 18.81
CA ILE A 11 22.41 41.84 17.53
C ILE A 11 22.90 40.66 16.68
N TRP A 12 24.21 40.38 16.67
CA TRP A 12 24.78 39.21 15.98
C TRP A 12 24.38 37.89 16.64
N LEU A 13 24.29 37.82 17.97
CA LEU A 13 23.76 36.66 18.70
C LEU A 13 22.26 36.44 18.45
N PHE A 14 21.47 37.51 18.33
CA PHE A 14 20.05 37.41 17.96
C PHE A 14 19.86 36.93 16.52
N LEU A 15 20.67 37.40 15.56
CA LEU A 15 20.61 36.96 14.17
C LEU A 15 21.07 35.50 13.98
N LEU A 16 22.09 35.04 14.73
CA LEU A 16 22.47 33.62 14.74
C LEU A 16 21.42 32.72 15.40
N SER A 17 20.74 33.21 16.45
CA SER A 17 19.66 32.47 17.11
C SER A 17 18.39 32.39 16.26
N LEU A 18 18.12 33.39 15.40
CA LEU A 18 16.96 33.37 14.50
C LEU A 18 17.15 32.43 13.30
N CYS A 19 18.40 32.20 12.86
CA CYS A 19 18.71 31.26 11.77
C CYS A 19 18.69 29.79 12.19
N PHE A 20 18.81 29.47 13.48
CA PHE A 20 18.82 28.07 13.96
C PHE A 20 17.43 27.46 14.19
N CYS A 21 16.36 28.27 14.10
CA CYS A 21 14.98 27.79 14.29
C CYS A 21 14.28 27.38 12.98
N TYR A 22 14.93 27.44 11.81
CA TYR A 22 14.28 27.26 10.51
C TYR A 22 14.38 25.86 9.89
N SER A 23 14.96 24.87 10.57
CA SER A 23 15.17 23.54 9.98
C SER A 23 14.83 22.39 10.93
N LEU A 24 13.69 22.49 11.61
CA LEU A 24 12.91 21.29 11.93
C LEU A 24 11.95 21.05 10.76
N GLN A 25 12.48 20.51 9.65
CA GLN A 25 11.65 19.79 8.70
C GLN A 25 11.14 18.56 9.43
N ALA A 26 10.01 18.70 10.13
CA ALA A 26 9.17 17.57 10.45
C ALA A 26 8.91 16.86 9.12
N SER A 27 9.43 15.64 8.97
CA SER A 27 9.03 14.79 7.86
C SER A 27 7.53 14.59 8.02
N ALA A 28 6.74 15.30 7.22
CA ALA A 28 5.31 15.09 7.18
C ALA A 28 5.11 13.64 6.77
N GLN A 29 4.81 12.76 7.73
CA GLN A 29 4.33 11.43 7.42
C GLN A 29 3.11 11.64 6.53
N SER A 30 3.20 11.22 5.26
CA SER A 30 2.06 11.33 4.34
C SER A 30 0.84 10.76 5.05
N PRO A 31 -0.26 11.52 5.16
CA PRO A 31 -1.45 11.09 5.89
C PRO A 31 -1.84 9.69 5.45
N LEU A 32 -2.23 8.83 6.39
CA LEU A 32 -2.56 7.42 6.10
C LEU A 32 -3.49 7.27 4.88
N ALA A 33 -4.46 8.16 4.74
CA ALA A 33 -5.39 8.22 3.61
C ALA A 33 -4.70 8.29 2.24
N SER A 34 -3.59 9.03 2.12
CA SER A 34 -2.82 9.16 0.87
C SER A 34 -2.08 7.87 0.48
N ARG A 35 -2.00 6.89 1.39
CA ARG A 35 -1.32 5.60 1.22
C ARG A 35 -2.27 4.45 0.92
N VAL A 36 -3.55 4.75 0.66
CA VAL A 36 -4.58 3.75 0.34
C VAL A 36 -4.96 3.89 -1.12
N LEU A 37 -4.95 2.77 -1.87
CA LEU A 37 -5.56 2.64 -3.18
C LEU A 37 -6.92 1.96 -3.01
N VAL A 38 -7.99 2.58 -3.50
CA VAL A 38 -9.33 2.01 -3.51
C VAL A 38 -9.61 1.46 -4.90
N VAL A 39 -9.91 0.17 -5.00
CA VAL A 39 -10.20 -0.53 -6.25
C VAL A 39 -11.69 -0.81 -6.35
N TYR A 40 -12.29 -0.54 -7.50
CA TYR A 40 -13.71 -0.71 -7.73
C TYR A 40 -13.99 -1.19 -9.15
N ASP A 41 -15.19 -1.72 -9.35
CA ASP A 41 -15.73 -2.07 -10.66
C ASP A 41 -16.79 -1.03 -11.06
N PRO A 42 -16.55 -0.23 -12.12
CA PRO A 42 -17.45 0.83 -12.54
C PRO A 42 -18.78 0.31 -13.09
N THR A 43 -18.87 -0.98 -13.41
CA THR A 43 -20.11 -1.60 -13.92
C THR A 43 -21.01 -2.13 -12.80
N SER A 44 -20.53 -2.12 -11.55
CA SER A 44 -21.27 -2.50 -10.35
C SER A 44 -21.59 -1.26 -9.51
N PRO A 45 -22.87 -0.82 -9.44
CA PRO A 45 -23.27 0.33 -8.63
C PRO A 45 -22.86 0.21 -7.16
N ASP A 46 -23.05 -0.97 -6.55
CA ASP A 46 -22.66 -1.23 -5.16
C ASP A 46 -21.14 -1.05 -4.95
N SER A 47 -20.33 -1.50 -5.92
CA SER A 47 -18.87 -1.34 -5.86
C SER A 47 -18.46 0.13 -5.90
N LEU A 48 -19.10 0.91 -6.78
CA LEU A 48 -18.86 2.35 -6.89
C LEU A 48 -19.30 3.10 -5.61
N ASP A 49 -20.46 2.76 -5.04
CA ASP A 49 -20.97 3.40 -3.84
C ASP A 49 -20.06 3.17 -2.63
N VAL A 50 -19.58 1.92 -2.46
CA VAL A 50 -18.63 1.57 -1.39
C VAL A 50 -17.29 2.27 -1.60
N ALA A 51 -16.79 2.33 -2.83
CA ALA A 51 -15.56 3.04 -3.14
C ALA A 51 -15.66 4.53 -2.80
N ASN A 52 -16.76 5.19 -3.22
CA ASN A 52 -17.03 6.58 -2.89
C ASN A 52 -17.17 6.81 -1.39
N HIS A 53 -17.80 5.87 -0.67
CA HIS A 53 -17.89 5.90 0.78
C HIS A 53 -16.49 5.86 1.44
N TYR A 54 -15.59 4.98 1.00
CA TYR A 54 -14.21 4.95 1.49
C TYR A 54 -13.46 6.25 1.19
N LEU A 55 -13.58 6.78 -0.03
CA LEU A 55 -12.96 8.06 -0.39
C LEU A 55 -13.41 9.19 0.55
N ALA A 56 -14.73 9.33 0.76
CA ALA A 56 -15.29 10.40 1.57
C ALA A 56 -14.99 10.22 3.07
N SER A 57 -15.26 9.03 3.62
CA SER A 57 -15.15 8.77 5.06
C SER A 57 -13.71 8.77 5.56
N ARG A 58 -12.73 8.41 4.71
CA ARG A 58 -11.31 8.33 5.08
C ARG A 58 -10.46 9.46 4.49
N GLY A 59 -11.06 10.36 3.72
CA GLY A 59 -10.35 11.44 3.04
C GLY A 59 -9.30 10.93 2.05
N ILE A 60 -9.56 9.79 1.40
CA ILE A 60 -8.62 9.22 0.42
C ILE A 60 -8.69 10.07 -0.86
N PRO A 61 -7.55 10.50 -1.41
CA PRO A 61 -7.53 11.30 -2.65
C PRO A 61 -8.19 10.57 -3.82
N ARG A 62 -8.94 11.30 -4.65
CA ARG A 62 -9.53 10.73 -5.87
C ARG A 62 -8.50 10.16 -6.85
N SER A 63 -7.26 10.65 -6.82
CA SER A 63 -6.15 10.09 -7.59
C SER A 63 -5.85 8.64 -7.21
N ASN A 64 -6.27 8.19 -6.02
CA ASN A 64 -6.05 6.84 -5.53
C ASN A 64 -7.25 5.92 -5.77
N LEU A 65 -8.18 6.30 -6.66
CA LEU A 65 -9.27 5.45 -7.09
C LEU A 65 -8.87 4.69 -8.36
N CYS A 66 -8.99 3.36 -8.35
CA CYS A 66 -8.59 2.48 -9.44
C CYS A 66 -9.78 1.68 -9.95
N SER A 67 -10.14 1.85 -11.22
CA SER A 67 -11.17 1.04 -11.86
C SER A 67 -10.58 -0.24 -12.44
N ILE A 68 -11.25 -1.37 -12.21
CA ILE A 68 -11.02 -2.63 -12.92
C ILE A 68 -12.30 -3.13 -13.59
N SER A 69 -12.24 -4.20 -14.37
CA SER A 69 -13.43 -4.75 -15.06
C SER A 69 -13.41 -6.27 -15.11
N PRO A 70 -13.50 -6.96 -13.97
CA PRO A 70 -13.63 -8.41 -13.94
C PRO A 70 -14.98 -8.86 -14.55
N PRO A 71 -15.09 -10.13 -15.01
CA PRO A 71 -16.35 -10.64 -15.54
C PRO A 71 -17.47 -10.68 -14.48
N GLN A 72 -18.58 -10.00 -14.74
CA GLN A 72 -19.69 -9.78 -13.79
C GLN A 72 -20.29 -11.02 -13.15
N LYS A 73 -20.38 -12.12 -13.90
CA LYS A 73 -21.06 -13.35 -13.46
C LYS A 73 -20.10 -14.46 -13.06
N ALA A 74 -18.80 -14.20 -13.09
CA ALA A 74 -17.83 -15.18 -12.65
C ALA A 74 -17.92 -15.35 -11.12
N THR A 75 -17.74 -16.57 -10.65
CA THR A 75 -17.49 -16.90 -9.24
C THR A 75 -16.03 -17.25 -8.99
N LEU A 76 -15.27 -17.45 -10.07
CA LEU A 76 -13.86 -17.85 -10.09
C LEU A 76 -13.21 -17.25 -11.35
N LEU A 77 -12.00 -16.71 -11.22
CA LEU A 77 -11.21 -16.26 -12.37
C LEU A 77 -10.21 -17.33 -12.78
N SER A 78 -10.04 -17.55 -14.08
CA SER A 78 -8.82 -18.21 -14.56
C SER A 78 -7.62 -17.28 -14.36
N TRP A 79 -6.41 -17.84 -14.30
CA TRP A 79 -5.19 -17.05 -14.17
C TRP A 79 -5.07 -15.93 -15.22
N SER A 80 -5.31 -16.23 -16.50
CA SER A 80 -5.21 -15.25 -17.58
C SER A 80 -6.24 -14.12 -17.46
N VAL A 81 -7.46 -14.42 -17.02
CA VAL A 81 -8.48 -13.41 -16.78
C VAL A 81 -8.09 -12.55 -15.57
N PHE A 82 -7.64 -13.16 -14.47
CA PHE A 82 -7.14 -12.42 -13.30
C PHE A 82 -6.04 -11.43 -13.68
N LEU A 83 -5.04 -11.85 -14.46
CA LEU A 83 -3.96 -10.98 -14.91
C LEU A 83 -4.49 -9.77 -15.70
N THR A 84 -5.36 -10.02 -16.67
CA THR A 84 -5.80 -9.00 -17.63
C THR A 84 -6.88 -8.06 -17.09
N THR A 85 -7.79 -8.56 -16.27
CA THR A 85 -8.92 -7.76 -15.75
C THR A 85 -8.67 -7.17 -14.37
N THR A 86 -7.66 -7.65 -13.64
CA THR A 86 -7.45 -7.29 -12.23
C THR A 86 -6.00 -6.89 -11.94
N LYS A 87 -5.02 -7.81 -12.06
CA LYS A 87 -3.63 -7.54 -11.67
C LYS A 87 -3.02 -6.38 -12.46
N ASN A 88 -3.03 -6.46 -13.79
CA ASN A 88 -2.40 -5.46 -14.65
C ASN A 88 -3.05 -4.08 -14.53
N PRO A 89 -4.39 -3.94 -14.50
CA PRO A 89 -5.04 -2.66 -14.21
C PRO A 89 -4.64 -2.05 -12.86
N ILE A 90 -4.57 -2.86 -11.79
CA ILE A 90 -4.17 -2.36 -10.46
C ILE A 90 -2.69 -1.94 -10.46
N GLN A 91 -1.80 -2.71 -11.08
CA GLN A 91 -0.39 -2.31 -11.27
C GLN A 91 -0.29 -0.96 -11.99
N LYS A 92 -1.10 -0.74 -13.04
CA LYS A 92 -1.14 0.54 -13.75
C LYS A 92 -1.57 1.69 -12.83
N CYS A 93 -2.58 1.51 -11.99
CA CYS A 93 -3.00 2.51 -11.01
C CYS A 93 -1.91 2.79 -9.97
N LEU A 94 -1.27 1.75 -9.43
CA LEU A 94 -0.16 1.89 -8.48
C LEU A 94 1.00 2.67 -9.10
N THR A 95 1.37 2.36 -10.34
CA THR A 95 2.41 3.09 -11.06
C THR A 95 2.03 4.56 -11.27
N ALA A 96 0.77 4.84 -11.61
CA ALA A 96 0.29 6.21 -11.84
C ALA A 96 0.30 7.07 -10.56
N VAL A 97 -0.03 6.47 -9.41
CA VAL A 97 0.01 7.17 -8.11
C VAL A 97 1.43 7.28 -7.56
N GLY A 98 2.27 6.28 -7.81
CA GLY A 98 3.56 6.09 -7.15
C GLY A 98 3.49 4.83 -6.28
N PRO A 99 4.11 3.72 -6.70
CA PRO A 99 3.91 2.43 -6.05
C PRO A 99 4.49 2.38 -4.63
N ASP A 100 5.44 3.26 -4.30
CA ASP A 100 6.03 3.43 -2.96
C ASP A 100 5.18 4.31 -2.03
N GLN A 101 4.24 5.08 -2.57
CA GLN A 101 3.31 5.89 -1.78
C GLN A 101 2.22 5.03 -1.15
N ILE A 102 1.76 4.01 -1.86
CA ILE A 102 0.67 3.13 -1.43
C ILE A 102 1.19 2.02 -0.52
N LEU A 103 0.48 1.76 0.57
CA LEU A 103 0.70 0.63 1.48
C LEU A 103 -0.51 -0.31 1.53
N TYR A 104 -1.71 0.21 1.28
CA TYR A 104 -2.96 -0.52 1.43
C TYR A 104 -3.76 -0.53 0.12
N ILE A 105 -4.34 -1.68 -0.21
CA ILE A 105 -5.27 -1.84 -1.33
C ILE A 105 -6.62 -2.26 -0.74
N VAL A 106 -7.68 -1.51 -1.05
CA VAL A 106 -9.05 -1.80 -0.59
C VAL A 106 -9.89 -2.21 -1.80
N LEU A 107 -10.42 -3.43 -1.79
CA LEU A 107 -11.29 -3.97 -2.82
C LEU A 107 -12.74 -3.66 -2.47
N SER A 108 -13.36 -2.71 -3.16
CA SER A 108 -14.73 -2.27 -2.85
C SER A 108 -15.75 -3.20 -3.50
N TYR A 109 -16.22 -4.22 -2.76
CA TYR A 109 -17.27 -5.16 -3.21
C TYR A 109 -16.95 -5.83 -4.56
N LEU A 110 -15.68 -6.11 -4.79
CA LEU A 110 -15.21 -6.74 -6.02
C LEU A 110 -15.48 -8.24 -6.01
N ARG A 111 -16.11 -8.74 -7.08
CA ARG A 111 -16.24 -10.16 -7.37
C ARG A 111 -15.64 -10.46 -8.74
N PRO A 112 -15.02 -11.64 -8.93
CA PRO A 112 -14.93 -12.77 -7.99
C PRO A 112 -13.83 -12.63 -6.92
N PHE A 113 -13.86 -13.50 -5.91
CA PHE A 113 -12.93 -13.51 -4.78
C PHE A 113 -11.77 -14.52 -4.91
N ASP A 114 -11.87 -15.42 -5.87
CA ASP A 114 -10.97 -16.57 -6.02
C ASP A 114 -10.40 -16.62 -7.44
N VAL A 115 -9.19 -17.16 -7.55
CA VAL A 115 -8.46 -17.37 -8.80
C VAL A 115 -8.03 -18.84 -8.88
N THR A 116 -8.25 -19.47 -10.04
CA THR A 116 -7.57 -20.70 -10.41
C THR A 116 -6.14 -20.35 -10.79
N ALA A 117 -5.22 -20.74 -9.93
CA ALA A 117 -3.81 -20.44 -10.05
C ALA A 117 -3.11 -21.31 -11.09
N GLN A 118 -1.82 -21.04 -11.32
CA GLN A 118 -1.05 -21.74 -12.34
C GLN A 118 -0.85 -23.21 -11.99
N ASN A 119 -0.84 -23.55 -10.70
CA ASN A 119 -0.82 -24.92 -10.21
C ASN A 119 -2.19 -25.65 -10.29
N GLY A 120 -3.22 -25.00 -10.85
CA GLY A 120 -4.57 -25.54 -11.02
C GLY A 120 -5.44 -25.54 -9.76
N LYS A 121 -4.93 -25.05 -8.62
CA LYS A 121 -5.70 -24.92 -7.37
C LYS A 121 -6.38 -23.55 -7.27
N MET A 122 -7.31 -23.44 -6.34
CA MET A 122 -8.03 -22.20 -6.06
C MET A 122 -7.43 -21.50 -4.85
N TYR A 123 -7.15 -20.21 -5.00
CA TYR A 123 -6.70 -19.35 -3.91
C TYR A 123 -7.42 -18.02 -3.94
N ALA A 124 -7.34 -17.32 -2.82
CA ALA A 124 -7.99 -16.04 -2.66
C ALA A 124 -7.24 -14.96 -3.47
N LEU A 125 -7.98 -14.18 -4.25
CA LEU A 125 -7.44 -13.18 -5.18
C LEU A 125 -6.53 -12.15 -4.50
N ASP A 126 -6.88 -11.76 -3.28
CA ASP A 126 -6.13 -10.81 -2.44
C ASP A 126 -4.74 -11.32 -2.08
N GLN A 127 -4.53 -12.63 -1.98
CA GLN A 127 -3.21 -13.20 -1.73
C GLN A 127 -2.23 -12.88 -2.87
N TYR A 128 -2.69 -12.95 -4.12
CA TYR A 128 -1.91 -12.56 -5.29
C TYR A 128 -1.75 -11.04 -5.44
N LEU A 129 -2.70 -10.25 -4.93
CA LEU A 129 -2.57 -8.79 -4.92
C LEU A 129 -1.62 -8.30 -3.82
N ALA A 130 -1.40 -9.08 -2.76
CA ALA A 130 -0.46 -8.71 -1.71
C ALA A 130 0.99 -8.69 -2.22
N ASP A 131 1.36 -9.64 -3.10
CA ASP A 131 2.61 -9.61 -3.87
C ASP A 131 2.36 -9.28 -5.35
N ILE A 132 1.64 -8.18 -5.61
CA ILE A 132 1.23 -7.85 -6.98
C ILE A 132 2.40 -7.69 -7.96
N TRP A 133 3.63 -7.52 -7.48
CA TRP A 133 4.85 -7.36 -8.28
C TRP A 133 5.68 -8.64 -8.41
N ASP A 134 5.22 -9.76 -7.83
CA ASP A 134 5.93 -11.05 -7.85
C ASP A 134 7.37 -10.93 -7.30
N GLN A 135 7.55 -10.15 -6.22
CA GLN A 135 8.86 -9.91 -5.60
C GLN A 135 9.21 -10.93 -4.52
N ASN A 136 8.21 -11.52 -3.86
CA ASN A 136 8.42 -12.57 -2.87
C ASN A 136 8.70 -13.90 -3.57
N ASP A 137 7.92 -14.20 -4.62
CA ASP A 137 8.07 -15.42 -5.39
C ASP A 137 7.87 -15.14 -6.88
N SER A 138 8.81 -15.61 -7.68
CA SER A 138 8.76 -15.49 -9.16
C SER A 138 7.88 -16.55 -9.84
N THR A 139 7.38 -17.50 -9.05
CA THR A 139 6.50 -18.61 -9.41
C THR A 139 5.21 -18.50 -8.58
N ASP A 140 4.14 -19.20 -8.97
CA ASP A 140 2.88 -19.24 -8.20
C ASP A 140 3.15 -19.63 -6.73
N PRO A 141 3.08 -18.68 -5.77
CA PRO A 141 3.62 -18.86 -4.42
C PRO A 141 2.76 -19.74 -3.51
N PHE A 142 1.58 -20.15 -3.96
CA PHE A 142 0.62 -20.80 -3.10
C PHE A 142 0.58 -22.33 -3.32
N PRO A 143 0.45 -23.12 -2.24
CA PRO A 143 0.17 -22.73 -0.85
C PRO A 143 1.43 -22.51 0.01
N ALA A 144 2.62 -22.79 -0.51
CA ALA A 144 3.88 -22.73 0.22
C ALA A 144 4.85 -21.86 -0.57
N PRO A 145 5.01 -20.58 -0.20
CA PRO A 145 5.95 -19.70 -0.89
C PRO A 145 7.36 -20.26 -0.75
N ASP A 146 8.19 -20.11 -1.78
CA ASP A 146 9.58 -20.57 -1.77
C ASP A 146 10.38 -19.77 -0.72
N GLN A 147 9.95 -18.53 -0.44
CA GLN A 147 10.53 -17.67 0.58
C GLN A 147 9.59 -17.45 1.79
N ASN A 148 10.10 -17.76 2.98
CA ASN A 148 9.41 -17.42 4.23
C ASN A 148 9.44 -15.90 4.45
N HIS A 149 8.28 -15.29 4.60
CA HIS A 149 8.15 -13.86 4.76
C HIS A 149 7.12 -13.51 5.83
N ALA A 150 7.45 -12.56 6.72
CA ALA A 150 6.69 -12.27 7.94
C ALA A 150 5.24 -11.79 7.73
N TYR A 151 4.89 -11.42 6.49
CA TYR A 151 3.55 -10.96 6.10
C TYR A 151 2.81 -11.92 5.17
N PHE A 152 3.43 -13.04 4.80
CA PHE A 152 2.78 -14.13 4.07
C PHE A 152 2.59 -15.32 4.99
N GLY A 153 1.53 -16.09 4.77
CA GLY A 153 1.24 -17.27 5.56
C GLY A 153 2.30 -18.36 5.35
N GLY A 154 3.22 -18.49 6.31
CA GLY A 154 4.11 -19.64 6.52
C GLY A 154 3.91 -20.21 7.94
N ALA A 155 4.70 -21.19 8.38
CA ALA A 155 4.53 -22.01 9.60
C ALA A 155 4.38 -21.27 10.97
N GLU A 156 4.43 -19.94 11.02
CA GLU A 156 4.42 -19.13 12.25
C GLU A 156 3.12 -19.22 13.08
N PRO A 157 1.89 -19.11 12.52
CA PRO A 157 0.67 -19.24 13.30
C PRO A 157 0.39 -20.69 13.71
N GLN A 158 0.98 -21.68 13.03
CA GLN A 158 0.83 -23.11 13.38
C GLN A 158 1.68 -23.48 14.61
N GLY A 159 2.75 -22.73 14.90
CA GLY A 159 3.64 -22.95 16.04
C GLY A 159 3.36 -22.07 17.27
N ASN A 160 2.28 -21.28 17.27
CA ASN A 160 1.98 -20.27 18.29
C ASN A 160 3.14 -19.26 18.49
N PHE A 161 3.91 -18.99 17.43
CA PHE A 161 5.00 -18.04 17.42
C PHE A 161 4.58 -16.80 16.63
N TYR A 162 4.57 -15.64 17.29
CA TYR A 162 4.24 -14.37 16.66
C TYR A 162 5.45 -13.45 16.74
N ARG A 163 5.92 -13.00 15.58
CA ARG A 163 6.93 -11.94 15.53
C ARG A 163 6.35 -10.66 16.11
N ALA A 164 7.24 -9.80 16.64
CA ALA A 164 6.84 -8.46 17.05
C ALA A 164 6.19 -7.70 15.88
N PHE A 165 5.09 -7.01 16.16
CA PHE A 165 4.38 -6.25 15.15
C PHE A 165 5.28 -5.14 14.56
N VAL A 166 5.38 -5.13 13.23
CA VAL A 166 6.01 -4.05 12.47
C VAL A 166 4.95 -3.45 11.56
N SER A 167 4.76 -2.13 11.62
CA SER A 167 3.85 -1.45 10.71
C SER A 167 4.36 -1.59 9.27
N LEU A 168 3.46 -1.70 8.29
CA LEU A 168 3.87 -1.85 6.89
C LEU A 168 4.71 -0.66 6.40
N ALA A 169 4.46 0.55 6.94
CA ALA A 169 5.29 1.73 6.70
C ALA A 169 6.73 1.55 7.21
N ASN A 170 6.90 1.04 8.43
CA ASN A 170 8.22 0.80 9.01
C ASN A 170 8.95 -0.33 8.30
N TYR A 171 8.25 -1.38 7.89
CA TYR A 171 8.81 -2.44 7.06
C TYR A 171 9.31 -1.89 5.72
N ARG A 172 8.47 -1.13 5.00
CA ARG A 172 8.82 -0.58 3.68
C ARG A 172 9.97 0.44 3.72
N ALA A 173 10.26 1.02 4.88
CA ALA A 173 11.40 1.92 5.08
C ALA A 173 12.74 1.19 5.24
N GLN A 174 12.75 -0.14 5.38
CA GLN A 174 13.98 -0.92 5.53
C GLN A 174 14.69 -1.11 4.18
N PRO A 175 16.04 -1.06 4.13
CA PRO A 175 16.78 -1.37 2.92
C PRO A 175 16.47 -2.78 2.40
N GLY A 176 16.14 -2.90 1.12
CA GLY A 176 15.84 -4.18 0.48
C GLY A 176 14.46 -4.77 0.82
N ALA A 177 13.58 -4.03 1.51
CA ALA A 177 12.22 -4.48 1.77
C ALA A 177 11.46 -4.73 0.45
N LEU A 178 10.78 -5.88 0.37
CA LEU A 178 9.95 -6.23 -0.79
C LEU A 178 8.75 -5.30 -0.89
N ARG A 179 8.32 -5.06 -2.13
CA ARG A 179 7.17 -4.21 -2.42
C ARG A 179 5.86 -4.99 -2.36
N ILE A 180 5.42 -5.25 -1.14
CA ILE A 180 4.16 -5.94 -0.84
C ILE A 180 3.06 -4.96 -0.39
N TYR A 181 1.80 -5.37 -0.39
CA TYR A 181 0.68 -4.54 0.04
C TYR A 181 -0.21 -5.26 1.04
N SER A 182 -0.83 -4.50 1.94
CA SER A 182 -1.90 -5.03 2.78
C SER A 182 -3.22 -4.86 2.03
N VAL A 183 -3.85 -6.00 1.68
CA VAL A 183 -5.08 -6.03 0.88
C VAL A 183 -6.28 -6.27 1.78
N TRP A 184 -7.34 -5.48 1.61
CA TRP A 184 -8.57 -5.52 2.39
C TRP A 184 -9.78 -5.63 1.45
N ARG A 185 -10.84 -6.25 1.95
CA ARG A 185 -12.13 -6.40 1.26
C ARG A 185 -13.23 -5.76 2.09
#